data_AF-A0A0G0WWC8-F1
#
_entry.id   AF-A0A0G0WWC8-F1
#
_cell.length_a   1.000
_cell.length_b   1.000
_cell.length_c   1.000
_cell.angle_alpha   90.00
_cell.angle_beta   90.00
_cell.angle_gamma   90.00
#
_symmetry.space_group_name_H-M   'P 1'
#
loop_
_entity.id
_entity.type
_entity.pdbx_description
1 polymer ?
#
loop_
_entity_poly.entity_id
_entity_poly.type
_entity_poly.pdbx_seq_one_letter_code
_entity_poly.pdbx_strand_id
1 'polypeptide(L)'
;FFKKVFCINTKEFNWYPKGTNYTSVNQIPDYSRKNTSSSAPVSVVKKYKIVGTSQLNVRASANTSSAILGKLPAGQIIESLGQSGLWHKIKYQTKDAWVHSDYLQAI
;
A
#
# COMPACT_ATOMS: atom_id res chain seq x y z
N PHE A 1 -30.43 26.41 17.44
CA PHE A 1 -29.04 26.27 16.94
C PHE A 1 -28.73 24.79 16.77
N PHE A 2 -28.65 24.31 15.53
CA PHE A 2 -28.34 22.89 15.27
C PHE A 2 -26.85 22.64 15.53
N LYS A 3 -26.50 22.23 16.77
CA LYS A 3 -25.19 21.64 17.05
C LYS A 3 -25.19 20.22 16.51
N LYS A 4 -24.91 20.07 15.21
CA LYS A 4 -24.57 18.77 14.64
C LYS A 4 -23.11 18.52 15.03
N VAL A 5 -22.92 17.79 16.14
CA VAL A 5 -21.59 17.33 16.58
C VAL A 5 -21.15 16.27 15.57
N PHE A 6 -20.57 16.73 14.47
CA PHE A 6 -19.76 15.87 13.63
C PHE A 6 -18.35 15.91 14.20
N CYS A 7 -17.92 14.80 14.77
CA CYS A 7 -16.51 14.57 15.07
C CYS A 7 -15.80 14.39 13.73
N ILE A 8 -15.34 15.49 13.14
CA ILE A 8 -14.58 15.46 11.89
C ILE A 8 -13.10 15.71 12.20
N ASN A 9 -12.25 14.81 11.71
CA ASN A 9 -10.79 14.93 11.74
C ASN A 9 -10.36 16.34 11.28
N THR A 10 -9.35 16.92 11.93
CA THR A 10 -8.89 18.32 11.77
C THR A 10 -8.62 18.74 10.31
N LYS A 11 -8.40 17.78 9.41
CA LYS A 11 -8.17 18.01 7.97
C LYS A 11 -9.43 18.41 7.18
N GLU A 12 -10.62 17.98 7.61
CA GLU A 12 -11.88 18.28 6.90
C GLU A 12 -12.46 19.66 7.28
N PHE A 13 -11.96 20.28 8.36
CA PHE A 13 -12.42 21.59 8.81
C PHE A 13 -12.00 22.75 7.89
N ASN A 14 -11.05 22.51 6.97
CA ASN A 14 -10.56 23.53 6.02
C ASN A 14 -11.43 23.68 4.76
N TRP A 15 -12.45 22.85 4.57
CA TRP A 15 -13.41 22.99 3.46
C TRP A 15 -14.56 23.94 3.77
N TYR A 16 -14.71 24.33 5.03
CA TYR A 16 -15.71 25.32 5.43
C TYR A 16 -15.11 26.72 5.34
N PRO A 17 -15.74 27.66 4.61
CA PRO A 17 -15.37 29.07 4.73
C PRO A 17 -15.62 29.51 6.17
N LYS A 18 -14.53 29.85 6.88
CA LYS A 18 -14.59 30.28 8.28
C LYS A 18 -15.02 31.75 8.30
N GLY A 19 -16.18 32.03 8.89
CA GLY A 19 -16.67 33.41 9.09
C GLY A 19 -18.15 33.65 8.79
N THR A 20 -18.88 32.66 8.28
CA THR A 20 -20.33 32.80 7.99
C THR A 20 -21.20 32.04 9.00
N ASN A 21 -22.00 32.80 9.76
CA ASN A 21 -23.05 32.23 10.60
C ASN A 21 -24.25 31.87 9.71
N TYR A 22 -24.44 30.58 9.42
CA TYR A 22 -25.61 30.09 8.70
C TYR A 22 -26.80 30.04 9.68
N THR A 23 -27.83 30.85 9.42
CA THR A 23 -29.01 30.96 10.30
C THR A 23 -30.16 30.06 9.87
N SER A 24 -30.10 29.47 8.67
CA SER A 24 -31.12 28.57 8.13
C SER A 24 -30.51 27.35 7.42
N VAL A 25 -31.17 26.19 7.56
CA VAL A 25 -30.68 24.88 7.08
C VAL A 25 -30.40 24.86 5.57
N ASN A 26 -31.15 25.63 4.77
CA ASN A 26 -31.03 25.67 3.31
C ASN A 26 -29.82 26.48 2.82
N GLN A 27 -29.10 27.17 3.71
CA GLN A 27 -27.89 27.94 3.37
C GLN A 27 -26.62 27.08 3.45
N ILE A 28 -26.76 25.84 3.90
CA ILE A 28 -25.65 24.91 4.05
C ILE A 28 -25.49 24.19 2.70
N PRO A 29 -24.36 24.33 2.00
CA PRO A 29 -24.13 23.61 0.76
C PRO A 29 -24.11 22.10 1.03
N ASP A 30 -24.81 21.32 0.19
CA ASP A 30 -24.82 19.87 0.25
C ASP A 30 -23.48 19.32 -0.24
N TYR A 31 -22.60 18.97 0.70
CA TYR A 31 -21.35 18.32 0.39
C TYR A 31 -21.57 16.81 0.38
N SER A 32 -21.95 16.26 -0.77
CA SER A 32 -21.80 14.83 -0.99
C SER A 32 -20.30 14.52 -0.96
N ARG A 33 -19.86 13.77 0.05
CA ARG A 33 -18.53 13.14 0.03
C ARG A 33 -18.48 12.41 -1.31
N LYS A 34 -17.67 12.87 -2.27
CA LYS A 34 -17.23 11.99 -3.34
C LYS A 34 -16.51 10.86 -2.62
N ASN A 35 -17.22 9.76 -2.40
CA ASN A 35 -16.59 8.49 -2.18
C ASN A 35 -15.87 8.22 -3.49
N THR A 36 -14.63 8.71 -3.59
CA THR A 36 -13.62 8.07 -4.40
C THR A 36 -13.41 6.70 -3.76
N SER A 37 -14.35 5.80 -4.02
CA SER A 37 -14.15 4.36 -4.01
C SER A 37 -13.23 4.01 -5.17
N SER A 38 -12.06 4.64 -5.22
CA SER A 38 -10.86 4.03 -5.76
C SER A 38 -10.15 3.48 -4.54
N SER A 39 -10.67 2.38 -4.01
CA SER A 39 -9.83 1.43 -3.28
C SER A 39 -8.88 0.82 -4.32
N ALA A 40 -7.92 1.60 -4.79
CA ALA A 40 -6.63 0.99 -5.03
C ALA A 40 -6.18 0.59 -3.62
N PRO A 41 -5.93 -0.69 -3.33
CA PRO A 41 -5.26 -1.02 -2.09
C PRO A 41 -4.01 -0.15 -2.08
N VAL A 42 -3.89 0.73 -1.08
CA VAL A 42 -2.59 1.31 -0.76
C VAL A 42 -1.80 0.10 -0.31
N SER A 43 -1.19 -0.59 -1.27
CA SER A 43 -0.33 -1.73 -1.05
C SER A 43 0.73 -1.18 -0.12
N VAL A 44 0.61 -1.46 1.17
CA VAL A 44 1.62 -1.13 2.15
C VAL A 44 2.83 -1.93 1.70
N VAL A 45 3.71 -1.26 0.96
CA VAL A 45 4.85 -1.89 0.33
C VAL A 45 5.80 -2.24 1.46
N LYS A 46 5.72 -3.50 1.91
CA LYS A 46 6.60 -4.02 2.96
C LYS A 46 7.96 -4.25 2.34
N LYS A 47 8.98 -3.64 2.92
CA LYS A 47 10.38 -3.78 2.49
C LYS A 47 11.00 -4.98 3.20
N TYR A 48 11.77 -5.75 2.45
CA TYR A 48 12.50 -6.90 2.95
C TYR A 48 13.95 -6.82 2.49
N LYS A 49 14.86 -7.27 3.35
CA LYS A 49 16.28 -7.45 3.03
C LYS A 49 16.53 -8.92 2.73
N ILE A 50 17.33 -9.19 1.70
CA ILE A 50 17.78 -10.55 1.41
C ILE A 50 18.87 -10.96 2.40
N VAL A 51 18.69 -12.08 3.10
CA VAL A 51 19.62 -12.63 4.09
C VAL A 51 19.76 -14.15 3.95
N GLY A 52 20.76 -14.75 4.59
CA GLY A 52 20.92 -16.20 4.66
C GLY A 52 21.50 -16.87 3.40
N THR A 53 21.75 -16.14 2.32
CA THR A 53 22.44 -16.62 1.12
C THR A 53 23.30 -15.52 0.50
N SER A 54 24.35 -15.89 -0.24
CA SER A 54 25.15 -14.94 -1.03
C SER A 54 24.38 -14.42 -2.26
N GLN A 55 23.56 -15.28 -2.88
CA GLN A 55 22.69 -14.95 -4.01
C GLN A 55 21.36 -15.68 -3.91
N LEU A 56 20.26 -14.93 -3.97
CA LEU A 56 18.89 -15.45 -3.98
C LEU A 56 18.37 -15.55 -5.41
N ASN A 57 17.86 -16.71 -5.81
CA ASN A 57 17.27 -16.91 -7.12
C ASN A 57 15.86 -16.29 -7.18
N VAL A 58 15.64 -15.45 -8.18
CA VAL A 58 14.35 -14.84 -8.50
C VAL A 58 13.65 -15.69 -9.54
N ARG A 59 12.44 -16.16 -9.25
CA ARG A 59 11.71 -17.13 -10.09
C ARG A 59 10.47 -16.53 -10.74
N ALA A 60 10.04 -17.14 -11.84
CA ALA A 60 8.85 -16.69 -12.58
C ALA A 60 7.53 -17.00 -11.87
N SER A 61 7.49 -17.98 -10.98
CA SER A 61 6.28 -18.38 -10.25
C SER A 61 6.61 -18.81 -8.82
N ALA A 62 5.59 -18.88 -7.97
CA ALA A 62 5.67 -19.29 -6.57
C ALA A 62 5.94 -20.80 -6.38
N ASN A 63 6.97 -21.34 -7.04
CA ASN A 63 7.38 -22.73 -6.95
C ASN A 63 8.87 -22.92 -7.27
N THR A 64 9.45 -24.04 -6.81
CA THR A 64 10.87 -24.37 -6.98
C THR A 64 11.22 -24.91 -8.37
N SER A 65 10.24 -25.39 -9.13
CA SER A 65 10.43 -25.94 -10.49
C SER A 65 10.37 -24.90 -11.60
N SER A 66 9.97 -23.66 -11.30
CA SER A 66 9.84 -22.59 -12.29
C SER A 66 11.18 -22.02 -12.71
N ALA A 67 11.20 -21.45 -13.92
CA ALA A 67 12.37 -20.79 -14.49
C ALA A 67 12.89 -19.67 -13.59
N ILE A 68 14.22 -19.60 -13.48
CA ILE A 68 14.93 -18.54 -12.76
C ILE A 68 15.04 -17.34 -13.70
N LEU A 69 14.41 -16.23 -13.34
CA LEU A 69 14.45 -14.97 -14.09
C LEU A 69 15.73 -14.17 -13.81
N GLY A 70 16.33 -14.37 -12.64
CA GLY A 70 17.53 -13.65 -12.25
C GLY A 70 18.03 -14.05 -10.86
N LYS A 71 19.03 -13.32 -10.38
CA LYS A 71 19.60 -13.50 -9.05
C LYS A 71 19.75 -12.15 -8.37
N LEU A 72 19.48 -12.11 -7.07
CA LEU A 72 19.66 -10.93 -6.24
C LEU A 72 20.74 -11.20 -5.19
N PRO A 73 21.70 -10.27 -5.01
CA PRO A 73 22.75 -10.44 -4.00
C PRO A 73 22.19 -10.30 -2.59
N ALA A 74 22.91 -10.89 -1.63
CA ALA A 74 22.67 -10.67 -0.20
C ALA A 74 22.64 -9.17 0.15
N GLY A 75 21.78 -8.79 1.07
CA GLY A 75 21.64 -7.42 1.55
C GLY A 75 20.84 -6.49 0.63
N GLN A 76 20.44 -6.94 -0.56
CA GLN A 76 19.55 -6.17 -1.41
C GLN A 76 18.18 -6.00 -0.75
N ILE A 77 17.65 -4.78 -0.83
CA ILE A 77 16.31 -4.45 -0.33
C ILE A 77 15.32 -4.58 -1.47
N ILE A 78 14.25 -5.32 -1.22
CA ILE A 78 13.16 -5.54 -2.17
C ILE A 78 11.83 -5.11 -1.57
N GLU A 79 10.92 -4.77 -2.46
CA GLU A 79 9.56 -4.37 -2.15
C GLU A 79 8.62 -5.54 -2.43
N SER A 80 7.99 -6.06 -1.36
CA SER A 80 7.01 -7.15 -1.47
C SER A 80 5.66 -6.56 -1.86
N LEU A 81 5.20 -6.90 -3.06
CA LEU A 81 3.89 -6.52 -3.59
C LEU A 81 2.77 -7.45 -3.11
N GLY A 82 3.12 -8.65 -2.67
CA GLY A 82 2.18 -9.63 -2.14
C GLY A 82 2.89 -10.90 -1.67
N GLN A 83 2.15 -11.81 -1.05
CA GLN A 83 2.66 -13.09 -0.59
C GLN A 83 1.71 -14.21 -1.03
N SER A 84 2.26 -15.33 -1.46
CA SER A 84 1.53 -16.56 -1.78
C SER A 84 2.24 -17.73 -1.09
N GLY A 85 1.67 -18.19 0.03
CA GLY A 85 2.33 -19.19 0.88
C GLY A 85 3.69 -18.72 1.38
N LEU A 86 4.74 -19.49 1.07
CA LEU A 86 6.14 -19.18 1.41
C LEU A 86 6.86 -18.34 0.34
N TRP A 87 6.13 -17.77 -0.60
CA TRP A 87 6.70 -16.97 -1.69
C TRP A 87 6.23 -15.53 -1.63
N HIS A 88 7.18 -14.60 -1.72
CA HIS A 88 6.90 -13.17 -1.84
C HIS A 88 6.96 -12.75 -3.30
N LYS A 89 5.90 -12.07 -3.74
CA LYS A 89 5.82 -11.45 -5.05
C LYS A 89 6.54 -10.10 -5.00
N ILE A 90 7.51 -9.94 -5.87
CA ILE A 90 8.36 -8.76 -5.95
C ILE A 90 8.36 -8.25 -7.40
N LYS A 91 8.65 -6.96 -7.57
CA LYS A 91 8.89 -6.40 -8.90
C LYS A 91 10.38 -6.49 -9.22
N TYR A 92 10.73 -7.33 -10.20
CA TYR A 92 12.09 -7.44 -10.68
C TYR A 92 12.17 -6.85 -12.08
N GLN A 93 12.85 -5.71 -12.21
CA GLN A 93 12.89 -4.90 -13.43
C GLN A 93 11.45 -4.51 -13.87
N THR A 94 10.99 -5.02 -15.01
CA THR A 94 9.64 -4.80 -15.56
C THR A 94 8.72 -6.01 -15.42
N LYS A 95 9.17 -7.08 -14.75
CA LYS A 95 8.42 -8.33 -14.59
C LYS A 95 8.07 -8.60 -13.14
N ASP A 96 6.93 -9.26 -12.96
CA ASP A 96 6.54 -9.83 -11.68
C ASP A 96 7.34 -11.11 -11.44
N ALA A 97 7.94 -11.20 -10.27
CA ALA A 97 8.76 -12.33 -9.90
C ALA A 97 8.53 -12.77 -8.46
N TRP A 98 9.05 -13.93 -8.11
CA TRP A 98 8.81 -14.59 -6.84
C TRP A 98 10.12 -15.00 -6.17
N VAL A 99 10.18 -14.78 -4.86
CA VAL A 99 11.32 -15.16 -4.01
C VAL A 99 10.83 -15.88 -2.75
N HIS A 100 11.63 -16.79 -2.21
CA HIS A 100 11.24 -17.58 -1.05
C HIS A 100 11.39 -16.78 0.25
N SER A 101 10.42 -16.91 1.16
CA SER A 101 10.36 -16.16 2.42
C SER A 101 11.53 -16.44 3.37
N ASP A 102 12.09 -17.64 3.34
CA ASP A 102 13.19 -18.04 4.25
C ASP A 102 14.45 -17.19 4.11
N TYR A 103 14.62 -16.54 2.95
CA TYR A 103 15.76 -15.68 2.66
C TYR A 103 15.42 -14.19 2.76
N LEU A 104 14.24 -13.85 3.30
CA LEU A 104 13.77 -12.48 3.44
C LEU A 104 13.63 -12.10 4.91
N GLN A 105 14.19 -10.94 5.26
CA GLN A 105 14.05 -10.35 6.58
C GLN A 105 13.31 -9.01 6.46
N ALA A 106 12.18 -8.88 7.15
CA ALA A 106 11.44 -7.61 7.21
C ALA A 106 12.32 -6.51 7.84
N ILE A 107 12.18 -5.29 7.32
CA ILE A 107 12.88 -4.08 7.79
C ILE A 107 11.86 -3.05 8.26
#